data_AF-A0A2U2D8B4-F1
#
_entry.id   AF-A0A2U2D8B4-F1
#
_cell.length_a   1.000
_cell.length_b   1.000
_cell.length_c   1.000
_cell.angle_alpha   90.00
_cell.angle_beta   90.00
_cell.angle_gamma   90.00
#
_symmetry.space_group_name_H-M   'P 1'
#
loop_
_entity.id
_entity.type
_entity.pdbx_description
1 polymer ?
#
loop_
_entity_poly.entity_id
_entity_poly.type
_entity_poly.pdbx_seq_one_letter_code
_entity_poly.pdbx_strand_id
1 'polypeptide(L)'
;MTEQPRQASTGGISAEFGFYPLHCDMETDQFSILTLSGHEARVTAIIGDANVIKSWLYPGAQQHLDFTSGNLRSMPYSARVFGLPMTHVLALHRSESQDDINFVIWCLSFFTGMRLTTTERGILDATPIRPEKLVDFALHRCTVADAIQLALNFLELERGDPYTPKRLAAVIHALFLAQYPQNLPFEQFQYLYMALDGCFKLLEVKDAPKPRPTHAGRIQWMCEKFDIPTPDWAENKAGSSSLSIVRNHTIHEALFFDEPLGFSLYGGNKPDASSGNIPLQMKALICRLLVAILGRADVSYVKSAVNTRMIHSLELNA
;
A
#
# COMPACT_ATOMS: atom_id res chain seq x y z
N MET A 1 11.07 -53.83 -11.34
CA MET A 1 11.53 -52.49 -10.92
C MET A 1 10.31 -51.71 -10.52
N THR A 2 10.08 -51.62 -9.21
CA THR A 2 8.93 -50.96 -8.60
C THR A 2 9.24 -49.47 -8.54
N GLU A 3 8.53 -48.66 -9.32
CA GLU A 3 8.60 -47.21 -9.19
C GLU A 3 8.06 -46.81 -7.81
N GLN A 4 8.94 -46.23 -6.99
CA GLN A 4 8.53 -45.57 -5.77
C GLN A 4 7.74 -44.30 -6.13
N PRO A 5 6.61 -44.01 -5.46
CA PRO A 5 5.98 -42.71 -5.58
C PRO A 5 6.97 -41.66 -5.06
N ARG A 6 7.26 -40.65 -5.87
CA ARG A 6 7.94 -39.44 -5.40
C ARG A 6 7.10 -38.87 -4.25
N GLN A 7 7.60 -38.94 -3.02
CA GLN A 7 7.05 -38.16 -1.91
C GLN A 7 7.11 -36.69 -2.33
N ALA A 8 5.95 -36.10 -2.59
CA ALA A 8 5.83 -34.65 -2.67
C ALA A 8 6.22 -34.11 -1.28
N SER A 9 7.25 -33.26 -1.22
CA SER A 9 7.60 -32.58 0.01
C SER A 9 6.38 -31.81 0.51
N THR A 10 5.87 -32.16 1.70
CA THR A 10 4.83 -31.44 2.43
C THR A 10 5.41 -30.17 3.05
N GLY A 11 6.09 -29.35 2.25
CA GLY A 11 6.72 -28.10 2.67
C GLY A 11 5.80 -26.93 2.38
N GLY A 12 5.25 -26.32 3.43
CA GLY A 12 4.37 -25.16 3.32
C GLY A 12 4.40 -24.35 4.60
N ILE A 13 4.10 -23.06 4.51
CA ILE A 13 4.02 -22.13 5.63
C ILE A 13 2.61 -21.56 5.73
N SER A 14 2.18 -21.25 6.96
CA SER A 14 0.94 -20.52 7.19
C SER A 14 1.13 -19.43 8.24
N ALA A 15 0.34 -18.37 8.14
CA ALA A 15 0.31 -17.29 9.12
C ALA A 15 -1.10 -16.71 9.26
N GLU A 16 -1.47 -16.42 10.50
CA GLU A 16 -2.61 -15.56 10.78
C GLU A 16 -2.32 -14.13 10.29
N PHE A 17 -3.33 -13.46 9.77
CA PHE A 17 -3.18 -12.10 9.29
C PHE A 17 -4.44 -11.28 9.47
N GLY A 18 -4.20 -9.97 9.67
CA GLY A 18 -5.06 -8.81 9.47
C GLY A 18 -6.47 -8.84 10.05
N PHE A 19 -7.03 -7.66 10.24
CA PHE A 19 -8.47 -7.51 10.34
C PHE A 19 -9.05 -7.33 8.94
N TYR A 20 -9.80 -8.32 8.48
CA TYR A 20 -10.60 -8.23 7.27
C TYR A 20 -12.06 -8.56 7.60
N PRO A 21 -13.03 -7.66 7.30
CA PRO A 21 -14.40 -7.76 7.79
C PRO A 21 -15.29 -8.70 6.98
N LEU A 22 -14.80 -9.19 5.83
CA LEU A 22 -15.55 -10.12 4.98
C LEU A 22 -15.07 -11.55 5.23
N HIS A 23 -15.98 -12.52 5.07
CA HIS A 23 -15.61 -13.94 5.00
C HIS A 23 -14.89 -14.22 3.69
N CYS A 24 -13.84 -15.01 3.77
CA CYS A 24 -13.00 -15.33 2.63
C CYS A 24 -12.38 -16.71 2.81
N ASP A 25 -13.06 -17.74 2.32
CA ASP A 25 -12.57 -19.11 2.35
C ASP A 25 -12.27 -19.59 0.92
N MET A 26 -11.04 -20.03 0.68
CA MET A 26 -10.63 -20.56 -0.63
C MET A 26 -9.45 -21.51 -0.50
N GLU A 27 -9.39 -22.47 -1.42
CA GLU A 27 -8.34 -23.47 -1.53
C GLU A 27 -7.92 -23.58 -3.00
N THR A 28 -6.61 -23.60 -3.24
CA THR A 28 -6.02 -23.82 -4.56
C THR A 28 -4.79 -24.74 -4.41
N ASP A 29 -4.25 -25.21 -5.54
CA ASP A 29 -3.02 -26.03 -5.53
C ASP A 29 -1.79 -25.29 -4.98
N GLN A 30 -1.82 -23.96 -4.89
CA GLN A 30 -0.67 -23.13 -4.49
C GLN A 30 -0.84 -22.50 -3.10
N PHE A 31 -2.06 -22.19 -2.69
CA PHE A 31 -2.36 -21.50 -1.44
C PHE A 31 -3.78 -21.74 -0.96
N SER A 32 -4.05 -21.39 0.30
CA SER A 32 -5.38 -21.36 0.88
C SER A 32 -5.59 -20.17 1.81
N ILE A 33 -6.83 -19.70 1.91
CA ILE A 33 -7.26 -18.74 2.94
C ILE A 33 -8.43 -19.34 3.69
N LEU A 34 -8.36 -19.26 5.02
CA LEU A 34 -9.43 -19.66 5.91
C LEU A 34 -9.77 -18.53 6.86
N THR A 35 -11.07 -18.29 7.02
CA THR A 35 -11.63 -17.39 8.02
C THR A 35 -11.53 -18.01 9.40
N LEU A 36 -10.95 -17.29 10.37
CA LEU A 36 -10.78 -17.79 11.73
C LEU A 36 -12.11 -17.86 12.50
N SER A 37 -12.18 -18.78 13.46
CA SER A 37 -13.32 -18.86 14.38
C SER A 37 -13.45 -17.58 15.20
N GLY A 38 -14.71 -17.19 15.46
CA GLY A 38 -15.02 -15.93 16.15
C GLY A 38 -14.86 -14.67 15.29
N HIS A 39 -14.75 -14.81 13.95
CA HIS A 39 -14.69 -13.69 13.01
C HIS A 39 -15.80 -12.67 13.24
N GLU A 40 -17.07 -13.08 13.26
CA GLU A 40 -18.21 -12.17 13.44
C GLU A 40 -18.12 -11.35 14.74
N ALA A 41 -17.67 -11.98 15.83
CA ALA A 41 -17.48 -11.32 17.11
C ALA A 41 -16.33 -10.30 17.06
N ARG A 42 -15.20 -10.65 16.43
CA ARG A 42 -14.05 -9.74 16.22
C ARG A 42 -14.46 -8.55 15.34
N VAL A 43 -15.21 -8.79 14.27
CA VAL A 43 -15.74 -7.76 13.36
C VAL A 43 -16.70 -6.82 14.08
N THR A 44 -17.64 -7.37 14.84
CA THR A 44 -18.61 -6.58 15.62
C THR A 44 -17.90 -5.71 16.66
N ALA A 45 -16.91 -6.26 17.37
CA ALA A 45 -16.13 -5.53 18.36
C ALA A 45 -15.38 -4.33 17.75
N ILE A 46 -14.72 -4.52 16.60
CA ILE A 46 -14.00 -3.43 15.92
C ILE A 46 -14.96 -2.38 15.35
N ILE A 47 -16.05 -2.80 14.69
CA ILE A 47 -17.03 -1.85 14.13
C ILE A 47 -17.70 -1.02 15.23
N GLY A 48 -17.93 -1.62 16.41
CA GLY A 48 -18.51 -0.96 17.57
C GLY A 48 -17.52 -0.20 18.45
N ASP A 49 -16.22 -0.17 18.12
CA ASP A 49 -15.22 0.53 18.93
C ASP A 49 -15.44 2.05 18.90
N ALA A 50 -15.41 2.68 20.07
CA ALA A 50 -15.65 4.12 20.23
C ALA A 50 -14.63 5.00 19.48
N ASN A 51 -13.45 4.45 19.16
CA ASN A 51 -12.41 5.12 18.40
C ASN A 51 -12.58 4.95 16.87
N VAL A 52 -13.67 4.34 16.41
CA VAL A 52 -14.02 4.33 14.99
C VAL A 52 -14.69 5.64 14.59
N ILE A 53 -14.01 6.41 13.75
CA ILE A 53 -14.51 7.68 13.21
C ILE A 53 -14.47 7.61 11.69
N LYS A 54 -15.62 7.77 11.03
CA LYS A 54 -15.74 7.76 9.55
C LYS A 54 -15.08 6.54 8.88
N SER A 55 -15.26 5.35 9.47
CA SER A 55 -14.67 4.07 9.02
C SER A 55 -13.15 3.95 9.17
N TRP A 56 -12.53 4.79 9.98
CA TRP A 56 -11.15 4.66 10.42
C TRP A 56 -11.11 4.34 11.91
N LEU A 57 -10.37 3.30 12.29
CA LEU A 57 -10.07 3.03 13.69
C LEU A 57 -8.80 3.79 14.08
N TYR A 58 -8.92 4.57 15.16
CA TYR A 58 -7.80 5.25 15.80
C TYR A 58 -7.43 4.50 17.09
N PRO A 59 -6.16 4.47 17.48
CA PRO A 59 -5.73 3.94 18.76
C PRO A 59 -6.19 4.88 19.88
N GLY A 60 -6.69 4.28 20.96
CA GLY A 60 -6.97 5.01 22.20
C GLY A 60 -5.71 5.61 22.82
N ALA A 61 -5.91 6.37 23.89
CA ALA A 61 -4.83 6.95 24.69
C ALA A 61 -3.83 5.87 25.14
N GLN A 62 -2.54 6.16 24.97
CA GLN A 62 -1.49 5.25 25.39
C GLN A 62 -1.58 5.00 26.90
N GLN A 63 -1.43 3.74 27.31
CA GLN A 63 -1.42 3.36 28.71
C GLN A 63 0.03 3.15 29.16
N HIS A 64 0.38 3.73 30.30
CA HIS A 64 1.71 3.61 30.91
C HIS A 64 1.57 2.98 32.30
N LEU A 65 2.22 1.83 32.49
CA LEU A 65 2.32 1.21 33.81
C LEU A 65 3.47 1.86 34.58
N ASP A 66 3.16 2.49 35.70
CA ASP A 66 4.19 2.90 36.65
C ASP A 66 4.69 1.66 37.40
N PHE A 67 5.93 1.25 37.13
CA PHE A 67 6.54 0.07 37.75
C PHE A 67 6.70 0.19 39.27
N THR A 68 6.75 1.40 39.82
CA THR A 68 6.92 1.61 41.26
C THR A 68 5.60 1.55 42.02
N SER A 69 4.53 2.12 41.45
CA SER A 69 3.21 2.17 42.10
C SER A 69 2.23 1.10 41.60
N GLY A 70 2.55 0.40 40.51
CA GLY A 70 1.66 -0.56 39.85
C GLY A 70 0.45 0.09 39.15
N ASN A 71 0.37 1.42 39.14
CA ASN A 71 -0.78 2.13 38.60
C ASN A 71 -0.68 2.27 37.08
N LEU A 72 -1.82 2.07 36.41
CA LEU A 72 -1.95 2.36 34.98
C LEU A 72 -2.37 3.82 34.80
N ARG A 73 -1.55 4.59 34.07
CA ARG A 73 -1.85 5.97 33.71
C ARG A 73 -2.18 6.08 32.24
N SER A 74 -3.28 6.75 31.94
CA SER A 74 -3.61 7.16 30.57
C SER A 74 -2.80 8.42 30.21
N MET A 75 -2.11 8.37 29.07
CA MET A 75 -1.29 9.45 28.55
C MET A 75 -2.14 10.43 27.74
N PRO A 76 -1.74 11.72 27.65
CA PRO A 76 -2.47 12.72 26.87
C PRO A 76 -2.35 12.55 25.35
N TYR A 77 -1.73 11.47 24.88
CA TYR A 77 -1.53 11.15 23.47
C TYR A 77 -1.81 9.66 23.22
N SER A 78 -2.24 9.35 21.99
CA SER A 78 -2.56 7.98 21.57
C SER A 78 -1.32 7.12 21.38
N ALA A 79 -1.49 5.81 21.50
CA ALA A 79 -0.46 4.86 21.08
C ALA A 79 -0.28 4.95 19.57
N ARG A 80 0.90 5.34 19.07
CA ARG A 80 1.11 5.47 17.62
C ARG A 80 1.20 4.14 16.87
N VAL A 81 1.53 3.06 17.57
CA VAL A 81 1.58 1.70 17.01
C VAL A 81 0.59 0.82 17.75
N PHE A 82 -0.33 0.22 17.00
CA PHE A 82 -1.34 -0.67 17.56
C PHE A 82 -1.58 -1.90 16.68
N GLY A 83 -2.38 -2.81 17.22
CA GLY A 83 -2.74 -4.07 16.62
C GLY A 83 -4.23 -4.14 16.34
N LEU A 84 -4.60 -5.02 15.42
CA LEU A 84 -5.97 -5.46 15.21
C LEU A 84 -6.04 -6.98 15.36
N PRO A 85 -7.19 -7.54 15.76
CA PRO A 85 -7.33 -8.99 15.84
C PRO A 85 -7.13 -9.58 14.44
N MET A 86 -6.33 -10.64 14.35
CA MET A 86 -6.23 -11.44 13.13
C MET A 86 -7.59 -12.08 12.85
N THR A 87 -8.06 -12.12 11.61
CA THR A 87 -9.36 -12.72 11.29
C THR A 87 -9.25 -13.84 10.26
N HIS A 88 -8.08 -14.05 9.65
CA HIS A 88 -7.87 -15.07 8.63
C HIS A 88 -6.49 -15.74 8.80
N VAL A 89 -6.33 -16.90 8.18
CA VAL A 89 -5.05 -17.60 7.97
C VAL A 89 -4.81 -17.70 6.48
N LEU A 90 -3.61 -17.37 6.03
CA LEU A 90 -3.12 -17.66 4.68
C LEU A 90 -2.11 -18.80 4.81
N ALA A 91 -2.19 -19.81 3.95
CA ALA A 91 -1.17 -20.83 3.79
C ALA A 91 -0.62 -20.83 2.36
N LEU A 92 0.70 -20.96 2.21
CA LEU A 92 1.38 -21.17 0.93
C LEU A 92 1.89 -22.61 0.89
N HIS A 93 1.42 -23.39 -0.09
CA HIS A 93 1.67 -24.84 -0.15
C HIS A 93 3.03 -25.23 -0.75
N ARG A 94 3.77 -24.25 -1.29
CA ARG A 94 5.04 -24.46 -1.99
C ARG A 94 6.14 -23.49 -1.57
N SER A 95 5.95 -22.79 -0.45
CA SER A 95 6.95 -21.89 0.13
C SER A 95 7.04 -22.13 1.63
N GLU A 96 8.26 -22.04 2.16
CA GLU A 96 8.56 -22.08 3.60
C GLU A 96 9.05 -20.70 4.10
N SER A 97 9.00 -19.68 3.25
CA SER A 97 9.54 -18.35 3.52
C SER A 97 8.50 -17.45 4.18
N GLN A 98 8.83 -16.96 5.38
CA GLN A 98 8.01 -15.94 6.06
C GLN A 98 7.98 -14.61 5.28
N ASP A 99 9.03 -14.32 4.50
CA ASP A 99 9.07 -13.12 3.67
C ASP A 99 8.06 -13.23 2.50
N ASP A 100 7.85 -14.43 1.95
CA ASP A 100 6.91 -14.67 0.85
C ASP A 100 5.47 -14.47 1.31
N ILE A 101 5.09 -15.07 2.44
CA ILE A 101 3.74 -14.92 3.00
C ILE A 101 3.47 -13.47 3.40
N ASN A 102 4.47 -12.77 3.97
CA ASN A 102 4.36 -11.35 4.29
C ASN A 102 4.14 -10.52 3.01
N PHE A 103 4.87 -10.81 1.94
CA PHE A 103 4.71 -10.13 0.66
C PHE A 103 3.32 -10.35 0.03
N VAL A 104 2.82 -11.59 0.03
CA VAL A 104 1.48 -11.90 -0.48
C VAL A 104 0.42 -11.13 0.31
N ILE A 105 0.55 -11.03 1.63
CA ILE A 105 -0.36 -10.25 2.48
C ILE A 105 -0.28 -8.74 2.20
N TRP A 106 0.91 -8.21 1.88
CA TRP A 106 1.04 -6.83 1.41
C TRP A 106 0.33 -6.60 0.07
N CYS A 107 0.44 -7.53 -0.87
CA CYS A 107 -0.30 -7.45 -2.13
C CYS A 107 -1.81 -7.55 -1.90
N LEU A 108 -2.25 -8.45 -1.03
CA LEU A 108 -3.64 -8.57 -0.63
C LEU A 108 -4.16 -7.28 0.02
N SER A 109 -3.34 -6.65 0.86
CA SER A 109 -3.64 -5.34 1.46
C SER A 109 -3.91 -4.29 0.38
N PHE A 110 -3.06 -4.25 -0.65
CA PHE A 110 -3.23 -3.36 -1.79
C PHE A 110 -4.52 -3.64 -2.56
N PHE A 111 -4.75 -4.88 -3.01
CA PHE A 111 -5.92 -5.20 -3.82
C PHE A 111 -7.26 -5.13 -3.08
N THR A 112 -7.25 -5.29 -1.76
CA THR A 112 -8.46 -5.09 -0.92
C THR A 112 -8.63 -3.65 -0.47
N GLY A 113 -7.62 -2.78 -0.64
CA GLY A 113 -7.65 -1.42 -0.12
C GLY A 113 -7.71 -1.34 1.41
N MET A 114 -7.14 -2.32 2.11
CA MET A 114 -7.10 -2.40 3.57
C MET A 114 -5.68 -2.68 4.06
N ARG A 115 -5.35 -2.26 5.29
CA ARG A 115 -4.07 -2.63 5.90
C ARG A 115 -4.18 -4.02 6.52
N LEU A 116 -3.59 -5.02 5.86
CA LEU A 116 -3.44 -6.37 6.40
C LEU A 116 -1.97 -6.60 6.79
N THR A 117 -1.75 -7.41 7.83
CA THR A 117 -0.40 -7.72 8.31
C THR A 117 -0.42 -9.00 9.14
N THR A 118 0.68 -9.74 9.13
CA THR A 118 0.95 -10.86 10.05
C THR A 118 1.43 -10.39 11.43
N THR A 119 1.77 -9.11 11.58
CA THR A 119 2.35 -8.57 12.80
C THR A 119 1.25 -8.17 13.78
N GLU A 120 1.32 -8.68 15.01
CA GLU A 120 0.37 -8.35 16.08
C GLU A 120 0.27 -6.84 16.35
N ARG A 121 1.37 -6.10 16.18
CA ARG A 121 1.44 -4.64 16.30
C ARG A 121 2.20 -4.06 15.10
N GLY A 122 1.47 -3.75 14.03
CA GLY A 122 2.04 -3.29 12.76
C GLY A 122 1.26 -2.15 12.08
N ILE A 123 0.30 -1.56 12.79
CA ILE A 123 -0.55 -0.47 12.29
C ILE A 123 -0.12 0.85 12.93
N LEU A 124 0.10 1.86 12.10
CA LEU A 124 0.54 3.19 12.50
C LEU A 124 -0.64 4.17 12.47
N ASP A 125 -0.83 4.90 13.56
CA ASP A 125 -1.76 6.04 13.77
C ASP A 125 -3.26 5.80 13.55
N ALA A 126 -3.67 5.22 12.42
CA ALA A 126 -5.03 4.76 12.18
C ALA A 126 -5.07 3.80 11.00
N THR A 127 -6.16 3.06 10.88
CA THR A 127 -6.39 2.19 9.72
C THR A 127 -7.87 2.12 9.34
N PRO A 128 -8.21 2.01 8.05
CA PRO A 128 -9.59 1.81 7.66
C PRO A 128 -10.08 0.42 8.09
N ILE A 129 -11.33 0.36 8.51
CA ILE A 129 -12.02 -0.88 8.90
C ILE A 129 -12.96 -1.40 7.81
N ARG A 130 -12.86 -0.86 6.59
CA ARG A 130 -13.65 -1.26 5.43
C ARG A 130 -12.75 -1.42 4.20
N PRO A 131 -13.07 -2.37 3.30
CA PRO A 131 -12.39 -2.52 2.01
C PRO A 131 -12.44 -1.26 1.16
N GLU A 132 -11.57 -1.23 0.14
CA GLU A 132 -11.54 -0.23 -0.94
C GLU A 132 -11.24 1.21 -0.45
N LYS A 133 -10.70 1.36 0.77
CA LYS A 133 -10.42 2.68 1.36
C LYS A 133 -9.06 3.25 1.00
N LEU A 134 -8.09 2.40 0.70
CA LEU A 134 -6.69 2.79 0.46
C LEU A 134 -6.27 2.76 -1.02
N VAL A 135 -7.22 2.51 -1.92
CA VAL A 135 -7.02 2.45 -3.38
C VAL A 135 -8.17 3.14 -4.11
N ASP A 136 -7.99 3.45 -5.39
CA ASP A 136 -9.00 4.07 -6.26
C ASP A 136 -9.63 3.08 -7.26
N PHE A 137 -9.58 1.78 -6.96
CA PHE A 137 -10.21 0.73 -7.75
C PHE A 137 -10.95 -0.28 -6.89
N ALA A 138 -11.86 -1.02 -7.52
CA ALA A 138 -12.50 -2.20 -6.97
C ALA A 138 -12.28 -3.39 -7.92
N LEU A 139 -12.06 -4.58 -7.36
CA LEU A 139 -11.94 -5.79 -8.15
C LEU A 139 -13.28 -6.10 -8.83
N HIS A 140 -13.27 -6.32 -10.14
CA HIS A 140 -14.45 -6.66 -10.92
C HIS A 140 -14.13 -7.85 -11.81
N ARG A 141 -15.03 -8.84 -11.85
CA ARG A 141 -14.84 -10.09 -12.63
C ARG A 141 -13.53 -10.83 -12.33
N CYS A 142 -12.89 -10.49 -11.23
CA CYS A 142 -11.77 -11.17 -10.62
C CYS A 142 -11.98 -11.21 -9.11
N THR A 143 -11.15 -12.01 -8.46
CA THR A 143 -11.30 -12.39 -7.07
C THR A 143 -10.01 -12.09 -6.30
N VAL A 144 -10.10 -12.20 -4.98
CA VAL A 144 -8.93 -12.21 -4.10
C VAL A 144 -7.93 -13.31 -4.51
N ALA A 145 -8.41 -14.44 -5.02
CA ALA A 145 -7.54 -15.52 -5.48
C ALA A 145 -6.67 -15.09 -6.67
N ASP A 146 -7.23 -14.33 -7.61
CA ASP A 146 -6.49 -13.80 -8.77
C ASP A 146 -5.40 -12.81 -8.33
N ALA A 147 -5.70 -11.98 -7.32
CA ALA A 147 -4.73 -11.06 -6.73
C ALA A 147 -3.57 -11.78 -6.04
N ILE A 148 -3.86 -12.87 -5.32
CA ILE A 148 -2.83 -13.70 -4.68
C ILE A 148 -1.99 -14.42 -5.73
N GLN A 149 -2.63 -14.97 -6.76
CA GLN A 149 -1.92 -15.62 -7.85
C GLN A 149 -0.97 -14.64 -8.57
N LEU A 150 -1.40 -13.39 -8.77
CA LEU A 150 -0.54 -12.34 -9.32
C LEU A 150 0.68 -12.07 -8.43
N ALA A 151 0.49 -12.00 -7.11
CA ALA A 151 1.59 -11.83 -6.16
C ALA A 151 2.57 -13.03 -6.18
N LEU A 152 2.07 -14.26 -6.24
CA LEU A 152 2.89 -15.46 -6.36
C LEU A 152 3.68 -15.47 -7.67
N ASN A 153 3.05 -15.12 -8.79
CA ASN A 153 3.72 -15.00 -10.09
C ASN A 153 4.84 -13.95 -10.05
N PHE A 154 4.62 -12.82 -9.34
CA PHE A 154 5.63 -11.79 -9.15
C PHE A 154 6.82 -12.30 -8.32
N LEU A 155 6.58 -13.03 -7.23
CA LEU A 155 7.65 -13.64 -6.43
C LEU A 155 8.49 -14.62 -7.26
N GLU A 156 7.85 -15.45 -8.07
CA GLU A 156 8.55 -16.38 -8.96
C GLU A 156 9.42 -15.67 -9.99
N LEU A 157 8.89 -14.60 -10.60
CA LEU A 157 9.63 -13.80 -11.58
C LEU A 157 10.84 -13.09 -10.95
N GLU A 158 10.69 -12.59 -9.73
CA GLU A 158 11.70 -11.76 -9.03
C GLU A 158 12.52 -12.56 -8.00
N ARG A 159 12.49 -13.90 -8.08
CA ARG A 159 13.18 -14.83 -7.15
C ARG A 159 14.69 -14.53 -6.98
N GLY A 160 15.30 -13.88 -7.97
CA GLY A 160 16.72 -13.48 -7.96
C GLY A 160 17.04 -12.19 -7.18
N ASP A 161 16.05 -11.40 -6.76
CA ASP A 161 16.25 -10.15 -6.01
C ASP A 161 15.35 -10.07 -4.77
N PRO A 162 15.83 -10.48 -3.58
CA PRO A 162 15.04 -10.45 -2.35
C PRO A 162 14.67 -9.03 -1.88
N TYR A 163 15.32 -7.98 -2.43
CA TYR A 163 14.95 -6.60 -2.10
C TYR A 163 13.75 -6.11 -2.89
N THR A 164 13.44 -6.70 -4.05
CA THR A 164 12.35 -6.23 -4.91
C THR A 164 10.97 -6.42 -4.27
N PRO A 165 10.62 -7.60 -3.70
CA PRO A 165 9.39 -7.77 -2.93
C PRO A 165 9.30 -6.81 -1.73
N LYS A 166 10.42 -6.60 -1.01
CA LYS A 166 10.48 -5.67 0.14
C LYS A 166 10.24 -4.23 -0.28
N ARG A 167 10.80 -3.81 -1.42
CA ARG A 167 10.63 -2.46 -1.98
C ARG A 167 9.19 -2.23 -2.42
N LEU A 168 8.54 -3.22 -3.04
CA LEU A 168 7.13 -3.14 -3.42
C LEU A 168 6.23 -3.02 -2.18
N ALA A 169 6.46 -3.85 -1.14
CA ALA A 169 5.76 -3.72 0.14
C ALA A 169 5.95 -2.33 0.77
N ALA A 170 7.15 -1.76 0.69
CA ALA A 170 7.43 -0.41 1.18
C ALA A 170 6.68 0.68 0.39
N VAL A 171 6.54 0.54 -0.93
CA VAL A 171 5.72 1.45 -1.76
C VAL A 171 4.25 1.39 -1.37
N ILE A 172 3.69 0.18 -1.20
CA ILE A 172 2.31 0.00 -0.72
C ILE A 172 2.13 0.66 0.65
N HIS A 173 3.08 0.45 1.57
CA HIS A 173 3.02 1.03 2.89
C HIS A 173 3.05 2.56 2.86
N ALA A 174 3.95 3.17 2.07
CA ALA A 174 4.02 4.62 1.91
C ALA A 174 2.73 5.19 1.31
N LEU A 175 2.14 4.52 0.31
CA LEU A 175 0.82 4.88 -0.23
C LEU A 175 -0.27 4.88 0.85
N PHE A 176 -0.24 3.92 1.77
CA PHE A 176 -1.21 3.83 2.86
C PHE A 176 -0.99 4.89 3.93
N LEU A 177 0.27 5.12 4.33
CA LEU A 177 0.62 6.16 5.30
C LEU A 177 0.20 7.54 4.81
N ALA A 178 0.35 7.84 3.52
CA ALA A 178 -0.12 9.08 2.92
C ALA A 178 -1.62 9.35 3.09
N GLN A 179 -2.41 8.32 3.38
CA GLN A 179 -3.87 8.37 3.48
C GLN A 179 -4.38 8.51 4.91
N TYR A 180 -3.50 8.56 5.92
CA TYR A 180 -3.88 8.83 7.28
C TYR A 180 -4.66 10.17 7.37
N PRO A 181 -5.90 10.19 7.94
CA PRO A 181 -6.74 11.39 7.87
C PRO A 181 -6.21 12.62 8.60
N GLN A 182 -5.27 12.47 9.54
CA GLN A 182 -4.66 13.59 10.26
C GLN A 182 -3.26 13.94 9.76
N ASN A 183 -2.82 13.38 8.62
CA ASN A 183 -1.56 13.81 8.02
C ASN A 183 -1.57 15.31 7.77
N LEU A 184 -0.47 15.97 8.14
CA LEU A 184 -0.18 17.29 7.65
C LEU A 184 0.09 17.22 6.14
N PRO A 185 -0.21 18.30 5.37
CA PRO A 185 -0.03 18.30 3.92
C PRO A 185 1.37 17.89 3.45
N PHE A 186 2.42 18.30 4.18
CA PHE A 186 3.80 17.93 3.85
C PHE A 186 4.08 16.43 4.11
N GLU A 187 3.48 15.84 5.14
CA GLU A 187 3.65 14.40 5.46
C GLU A 187 3.01 13.56 4.37
N GLN A 188 1.77 13.89 4.00
CA GLN A 188 1.08 13.23 2.89
C GLN A 188 1.90 13.35 1.61
N PHE A 189 2.39 14.54 1.28
CA PHE A 189 3.21 14.75 0.08
C PHE A 189 4.49 13.92 0.11
N GLN A 190 5.23 13.91 1.23
CA GLN A 190 6.46 13.14 1.36
C GLN A 190 6.22 11.65 1.15
N TYR A 191 5.20 11.07 1.79
CA TYR A 191 4.87 9.65 1.63
C TYR A 191 4.50 9.29 0.19
N LEU A 192 3.70 10.14 -0.49
CA LEU A 192 3.35 9.91 -1.90
C LEU A 192 4.57 10.03 -2.82
N TYR A 193 5.45 10.98 -2.56
CA TYR A 193 6.67 11.14 -3.35
C TYR A 193 7.63 9.96 -3.14
N MET A 194 7.79 9.49 -1.90
CA MET A 194 8.57 8.28 -1.58
C MET A 194 8.02 7.05 -2.30
N ALA A 195 6.70 6.89 -2.37
CA ALA A 195 6.07 5.80 -3.12
C ALA A 195 6.37 5.89 -4.62
N LEU A 196 6.30 7.07 -5.22
CA LEU A 196 6.65 7.29 -6.64
C LEU A 196 8.14 6.99 -6.92
N ASP A 197 9.05 7.48 -6.09
CA ASP A 197 10.49 7.17 -6.22
C ASP A 197 10.76 5.67 -6.02
N GLY A 198 10.00 5.01 -5.13
CA GLY A 198 10.06 3.57 -4.93
C GLY A 198 9.58 2.78 -6.16
N CYS A 199 8.48 3.20 -6.81
CA CYS A 199 8.04 2.66 -8.10
C CYS A 199 9.14 2.81 -9.16
N PHE A 200 9.75 3.98 -9.27
CA PHE A 200 10.84 4.21 -10.23
C PHE A 200 12.02 3.28 -9.93
N LYS A 201 12.37 3.10 -8.65
CA LYS A 201 13.50 2.25 -8.27
C LYS A 201 13.26 0.77 -8.60
N LEU A 202 12.02 0.28 -8.48
CA LEU A 202 11.64 -1.07 -8.91
C LEU A 202 11.92 -1.28 -10.41
N LEU A 203 11.52 -0.31 -11.24
CA LEU A 203 11.68 -0.37 -12.69
C LEU A 203 13.13 -0.14 -13.13
N GLU A 204 13.84 0.77 -12.49
CA GLU A 204 15.24 1.06 -12.79
C GLU A 204 16.13 -0.17 -12.63
N VAL A 205 15.94 -0.93 -11.55
CA VAL A 205 16.71 -2.15 -11.29
C VAL A 205 16.46 -3.19 -12.37
N LYS A 206 15.21 -3.29 -12.84
CA LYS A 206 14.78 -4.26 -13.84
C LYS A 206 15.19 -3.91 -15.26
N ASP A 207 14.95 -2.66 -15.67
CA ASP A 207 15.12 -2.22 -17.07
C ASP A 207 16.49 -1.60 -17.36
N ALA A 208 17.19 -1.09 -16.33
CA ALA A 208 18.46 -0.37 -16.45
C ALA A 208 18.49 0.65 -17.63
N PRO A 209 17.56 1.63 -17.66
CA PRO A 209 17.36 2.50 -18.82
C PRO A 209 18.59 3.33 -19.18
N LYS A 210 18.84 3.49 -20.49
CA LYS A 210 19.97 4.27 -21.05
C LYS A 210 19.46 5.22 -22.15
N PRO A 211 19.57 6.56 -21.98
CA PRO A 211 20.05 7.26 -20.78
C PRO A 211 19.09 7.09 -19.60
N ARG A 212 19.63 7.21 -18.38
CA ARG A 212 18.80 7.19 -17.17
C ARG A 212 17.94 8.47 -17.11
N PRO A 213 16.64 8.38 -16.86
CA PRO A 213 15.79 9.57 -16.70
C PRO A 213 16.32 10.50 -15.60
N THR A 214 16.27 11.80 -15.86
CA THR A 214 16.54 12.82 -14.82
C THR A 214 15.51 12.68 -13.71
N HIS A 215 15.81 13.17 -12.49
CA HIS A 215 14.87 13.07 -11.38
C HIS A 215 13.48 13.66 -11.71
N ALA A 216 13.44 14.83 -12.36
CA ALA A 216 12.20 15.46 -12.82
C ALA A 216 11.47 14.65 -13.91
N GLY A 217 12.20 13.89 -14.74
CA GLY A 217 11.62 13.09 -15.83
C GLY A 217 11.21 11.66 -15.43
N ARG A 218 11.47 11.22 -14.20
CA ARG A 218 11.18 9.83 -13.76
C ARG A 218 9.70 9.47 -13.86
N ILE A 219 8.83 10.39 -13.43
CA ILE A 219 7.39 10.12 -13.36
C ILE A 219 6.80 10.01 -14.77
N GLN A 220 7.13 10.98 -15.65
CA GLN A 220 6.77 10.90 -17.06
C GLN A 220 7.27 9.61 -17.71
N TRP A 221 8.55 9.24 -17.51
CA TRP A 221 9.11 8.02 -18.07
C TRP A 221 8.35 6.76 -17.63
N MET A 222 7.95 6.66 -16.35
CA MET A 222 7.13 5.54 -15.88
C MET A 222 5.73 5.54 -16.49
N CYS A 223 5.13 6.71 -16.69
CA CYS A 223 3.82 6.83 -17.32
C CYS A 223 3.88 6.37 -18.79
N GLU A 224 4.88 6.84 -19.54
CA GLU A 224 5.13 6.44 -20.93
C GLU A 224 5.40 4.94 -21.06
N LYS A 225 6.18 4.35 -20.14
CA LYS A 225 6.48 2.90 -20.15
C LYS A 225 5.22 2.03 -20.08
N PHE A 226 4.19 2.49 -19.37
CA PHE A 226 2.99 1.69 -19.08
C PHE A 226 1.72 2.24 -19.76
N ASP A 227 1.87 3.15 -20.71
CA ASP A 227 0.74 3.84 -21.37
C ASP A 227 -0.24 4.50 -20.37
N ILE A 228 0.26 4.97 -19.22
CA ILE A 228 -0.55 5.70 -18.23
C ILE A 228 -0.66 7.16 -18.68
N PRO A 229 -1.86 7.78 -18.68
CA PRO A 229 -2.01 9.20 -18.96
C PRO A 229 -1.14 10.03 -18.02
N THR A 230 -0.14 10.73 -18.57
CA THR A 230 0.77 11.57 -17.79
C THR A 230 0.02 12.80 -17.30
N PRO A 231 -0.10 13.03 -15.98
CA PRO A 231 -0.74 14.24 -15.49
C PRO A 231 0.15 15.49 -15.71
N ASP A 232 -0.47 16.64 -15.93
CA ASP A 232 0.21 17.91 -16.28
C ASP A 232 1.36 18.29 -15.35
N TRP A 233 1.26 17.98 -14.05
CA TRP A 233 2.30 18.29 -13.06
C TRP A 233 3.53 17.36 -13.15
N ALA A 234 3.41 16.23 -13.84
CA ALA A 234 4.47 15.26 -14.07
C ALA A 234 5.17 15.45 -15.41
N GLU A 235 4.61 16.25 -16.32
CA GLU A 235 5.22 16.53 -17.62
C GLU A 235 6.55 17.29 -17.48
N ASN A 236 7.59 16.76 -18.11
CA ASN A 236 8.91 17.38 -18.15
C ASN A 236 8.98 18.46 -19.23
N LYS A 237 8.44 19.65 -18.93
CA LYS A 237 8.59 20.84 -19.77
C LYS A 237 9.92 21.54 -19.46
N ALA A 238 10.99 21.15 -20.16
CA ALA A 238 12.30 21.81 -20.20
C ALA A 238 12.71 22.55 -18.89
N GLY A 239 12.87 21.81 -17.79
CA GLY A 239 13.20 22.39 -16.48
C GLY A 239 12.90 21.44 -15.32
N SER A 240 12.98 21.96 -14.09
CA SER A 240 12.46 21.26 -12.90
C SER A 240 10.94 21.33 -12.88
N SER A 241 10.26 20.19 -12.68
CA SER A 241 8.81 20.21 -12.44
C SER A 241 8.50 20.90 -11.11
N SER A 242 7.33 21.54 -10.99
CA SER A 242 6.89 22.19 -9.75
C SER A 242 6.94 21.22 -8.55
N LEU A 243 6.58 19.95 -8.78
CA LEU A 243 6.65 18.88 -7.80
C LEU A 243 8.08 18.61 -7.32
N SER A 244 9.05 18.57 -8.24
CA SER A 244 10.45 18.31 -7.92
C SER A 244 11.10 19.46 -7.12
N ILE A 245 10.68 20.70 -7.37
CA ILE A 245 11.10 21.88 -6.61
C ILE A 245 10.57 21.78 -5.18
N VAL A 246 9.26 21.58 -5.01
CA VAL A 246 8.63 21.44 -3.69
C VAL A 246 9.28 20.30 -2.91
N ARG A 247 9.53 19.15 -3.55
CA ARG A 247 10.24 18.03 -2.93
C ARG A 247 11.65 18.41 -2.48
N ASN A 248 12.42 19.08 -3.33
CA ASN A 248 13.79 19.45 -2.97
C ASN A 248 13.82 20.42 -1.79
N HIS A 249 12.99 21.46 -1.79
CA HIS A 249 12.88 22.39 -0.66
C HIS A 249 12.41 21.66 0.61
N THR A 250 11.43 20.77 0.49
CA THR A 250 10.86 20.05 1.65
C THR A 250 11.91 19.17 2.33
N ILE A 251 12.74 18.48 1.54
CA ILE A 251 13.72 17.52 2.07
C ILE A 251 15.05 18.18 2.45
N HIS A 252 15.55 19.11 1.63
CA HIS A 252 16.88 19.68 1.81
C HIS A 252 16.88 20.98 2.62
N GLU A 253 15.76 21.69 2.66
CA GLU A 253 15.64 23.01 3.30
C GLU A 253 14.58 23.04 4.41
N ALA A 254 13.85 21.94 4.61
CA ALA A 254 12.68 21.87 5.52
C ALA A 254 11.59 22.92 5.20
N LEU A 255 11.45 23.28 3.91
CA LEU A 255 10.47 24.25 3.42
C LEU A 255 9.42 23.57 2.53
N PHE A 256 8.14 23.69 2.90
CA PHE A 256 7.01 23.20 2.13
C PHE A 256 6.23 24.39 1.56
N PHE A 257 6.31 24.62 0.24
CA PHE A 257 5.80 25.82 -0.43
C PHE A 257 6.37 27.13 0.17
N ASP A 258 7.70 27.15 0.34
CA ASP A 258 8.50 28.28 0.85
C ASP A 258 8.22 28.68 2.32
N GLU A 259 7.49 27.84 3.05
CA GLU A 259 7.21 28.02 4.49
C GLU A 259 7.77 26.84 5.30
N PRO A 260 8.06 27.01 6.61
CA PRO A 260 8.43 25.89 7.48
C PRO A 260 7.38 24.76 7.43
N LEU A 261 7.83 23.52 7.64
CA LEU A 261 6.94 22.35 7.64
C LEU A 261 5.74 22.58 8.60
N GLY A 262 4.53 22.41 8.06
CA GLY A 262 3.27 22.61 8.80
C GLY A 262 2.66 24.01 8.71
N PHE A 263 3.36 24.98 8.10
CA PHE A 263 2.86 26.36 7.95
C PHE A 263 2.21 26.63 6.59
N SER A 264 2.26 25.69 5.65
CA SER A 264 1.57 25.81 4.36
C SER A 264 0.70 24.60 4.04
N LEU A 265 -0.40 24.86 3.34
CA LEU A 265 -1.17 23.85 2.62
C LEU A 265 -0.48 23.47 1.31
N TYR A 266 -0.94 22.38 0.70
CA TYR A 266 -0.49 21.99 -0.63
C TYR A 266 -0.96 23.03 -1.66
N GLY A 267 -0.03 23.61 -2.42
CA GLY A 267 -0.28 24.71 -3.35
C GLY A 267 0.04 26.10 -2.78
N GLY A 268 0.51 26.17 -1.53
CA GLY A 268 0.74 27.44 -0.83
C GLY A 268 -0.50 27.94 -0.08
N ASN A 269 -0.33 29.00 0.70
CA ASN A 269 -1.42 29.66 1.43
C ASN A 269 -2.15 30.75 0.61
N LYS A 270 -1.95 30.78 -0.71
CA LYS A 270 -2.53 31.82 -1.58
C LYS A 270 -3.92 31.38 -2.09
N PRO A 271 -4.95 32.23 -1.98
CA PRO A 271 -6.34 31.89 -2.37
C PRO A 271 -6.51 31.48 -3.85
N ASP A 272 -5.67 32.01 -4.74
CA ASP A 272 -5.79 31.83 -6.20
C ASP A 272 -4.90 30.71 -6.76
N ALA A 273 -4.16 30.00 -5.90
CA ALA A 273 -3.45 28.81 -6.34
C ALA A 273 -4.50 27.74 -6.63
N SER A 274 -4.77 27.49 -7.92
CA SER A 274 -5.49 26.31 -8.36
C SER A 274 -4.67 25.08 -7.96
N SER A 275 -4.77 24.68 -6.70
CA SER A 275 -4.27 23.39 -6.24
C SER A 275 -5.23 22.37 -6.82
N GLY A 276 -5.04 22.07 -8.11
CA GLY A 276 -5.48 20.80 -8.67
C GLY A 276 -5.12 19.72 -7.66
N ASN A 277 -5.96 18.70 -7.54
CA ASN A 277 -5.87 17.74 -6.44
C ASN A 277 -4.66 16.79 -6.63
N ILE A 278 -3.44 17.33 -6.68
CA ILE A 278 -2.20 16.61 -7.00
C ILE A 278 -1.97 15.46 -6.03
N PRO A 279 -2.16 15.59 -4.69
CA PRO A 279 -2.08 14.43 -3.81
C PRO A 279 -3.05 13.30 -4.17
N LEU A 280 -4.26 13.61 -4.65
CA LEU A 280 -5.18 12.60 -5.17
C LEU A 280 -4.65 11.96 -6.47
N GLN A 281 -4.14 12.77 -7.40
CA GLN A 281 -3.59 12.28 -8.65
C GLN A 281 -2.34 11.41 -8.44
N MET A 282 -1.48 11.77 -7.48
CA MET A 282 -0.33 10.95 -7.08
C MET A 282 -0.79 9.60 -6.54
N LYS A 283 -1.81 9.56 -5.67
CA LYS A 283 -2.40 8.30 -5.16
C LYS A 283 -2.89 7.40 -6.30
N ALA A 284 -3.69 7.96 -7.19
CA ALA A 284 -4.23 7.26 -8.36
C ALA A 284 -3.12 6.74 -9.29
N LEU A 285 -2.08 7.55 -9.52
CA LEU A 285 -0.92 7.16 -10.33
C LEU A 285 -0.14 6.01 -9.68
N ILE A 286 0.14 6.09 -8.37
CA ILE A 286 0.83 5.01 -7.65
C ILE A 286 0.05 3.70 -7.73
N CYS A 287 -1.28 3.73 -7.62
CA CYS A 287 -2.11 2.54 -7.75
C CYS A 287 -1.98 1.90 -9.14
N ARG A 288 -2.00 2.69 -10.22
CA ARG A 288 -1.78 2.18 -11.59
C ARG A 288 -0.37 1.62 -11.77
N LEU A 289 0.64 2.33 -11.27
CA LEU A 289 2.03 1.87 -11.31
C LEU A 289 2.21 0.54 -10.57
N LEU A 290 1.61 0.37 -9.40
CA LEU A 290 1.68 -0.89 -8.64
C LEU A 290 1.04 -2.06 -9.41
N VAL A 291 -0.15 -1.86 -9.99
CA VAL A 291 -0.79 -2.89 -10.82
C VAL A 291 0.07 -3.24 -12.04
N ALA A 292 0.65 -2.24 -12.70
CA ALA A 292 1.52 -2.44 -13.85
C ALA A 292 2.82 -3.18 -13.47
N ILE A 293 3.47 -2.79 -12.36
CA ILE A 293 4.68 -3.43 -11.82
C ILE A 293 4.44 -4.88 -11.42
N LEU A 294 3.28 -5.18 -10.82
CA LEU A 294 2.88 -6.54 -10.45
C LEU A 294 2.63 -7.45 -11.67
N GLY A 295 2.61 -6.90 -12.88
CA GLY A 295 2.56 -7.67 -14.13
C GLY A 295 1.30 -7.46 -14.96
N ARG A 296 0.41 -6.54 -14.57
CA ARG A 296 -0.84 -6.25 -15.30
C ARG A 296 -0.84 -4.85 -15.91
N ALA A 297 0.17 -4.52 -16.70
CA ALA A 297 0.24 -3.24 -17.41
C ALA A 297 -0.79 -3.12 -18.56
N ASP A 298 -1.34 -4.25 -19.00
CA ASP A 298 -2.26 -4.38 -20.14
C ASP A 298 -3.71 -3.98 -19.81
N VAL A 299 -4.10 -3.95 -18.53
CA VAL A 299 -5.49 -3.71 -18.14
C VAL A 299 -5.95 -2.28 -18.40
N SER A 300 -7.23 -2.12 -18.74
CA SER A 300 -7.87 -0.82 -18.98
C SER A 300 -7.74 0.15 -17.80
N TYR A 301 -7.74 -0.38 -16.57
CA TYR A 301 -7.53 0.39 -15.35
C TYR A 301 -6.20 1.16 -15.36
N VAL A 302 -5.09 0.52 -15.77
CA VAL A 302 -3.76 1.16 -15.79
C VAL A 302 -3.75 2.35 -16.75
N LYS A 303 -4.47 2.25 -17.85
CA LYS A 303 -4.57 3.30 -18.88
C LYS A 303 -5.63 4.37 -18.59
N SER A 304 -6.36 4.24 -17.48
CA SER A 304 -7.42 5.17 -17.11
C SER A 304 -6.87 6.49 -16.54
N ALA A 305 -7.67 7.55 -16.61
CA ALA A 305 -7.26 8.88 -16.17
C ALA A 305 -6.99 8.95 -14.66
N VAL A 306 -5.94 9.66 -14.25
CA VAL A 306 -5.55 9.84 -12.83
C VAL A 306 -6.16 11.09 -12.18
N ASN A 307 -6.85 11.92 -12.94
CA ASN A 307 -7.40 13.20 -12.49
C ASN A 307 -8.87 13.15 -12.04
N THR A 308 -9.37 11.95 -11.71
CA THR A 308 -10.75 11.71 -11.30
C THR A 308 -10.85 11.26 -9.84
N ARG A 309 -12.05 11.36 -9.27
CA ARG A 309 -12.42 10.80 -7.95
C ARG A 309 -13.21 9.49 -8.06
N MET A 310 -13.41 9.00 -9.28
CA MET A 310 -14.16 7.78 -9.52
C MET A 310 -13.37 6.56 -9.07
N ILE A 311 -14.06 5.60 -8.46
CA ILE A 311 -13.50 4.26 -8.26
C ILE A 311 -13.57 3.54 -9.60
N HIS A 312 -12.43 3.01 -10.04
CA HIS A 312 -12.34 2.27 -11.29
C HIS A 312 -12.54 0.78 -11.10
N SER A 313 -13.09 0.13 -12.12
CA SER A 313 -13.12 -1.33 -12.21
C SER A 313 -11.73 -1.87 -12.55
N LEU A 314 -11.22 -2.81 -11.77
CA LEU A 314 -9.98 -3.54 -12.06
C LEU A 314 -10.29 -5.01 -12.37
N GLU A 315 -9.96 -5.44 -13.58
CA GLU A 315 -10.11 -6.83 -14.03
C GLU A 315 -8.73 -7.50 -14.10
N LEU A 316 -8.47 -8.45 -13.19
CA LEU A 316 -7.18 -9.15 -13.11
C LEU A 316 -7.06 -10.35 -14.05
N ASN A 317 -8.12 -10.69 -14.76
CA ASN A 317 -8.15 -11.70 -15.80
C ASN A 317 -8.61 -10.99 -17.08
N ALA A 318 -7.81 -11.09 -18.15
CA ALA A 318 -8.21 -10.63 -19.49
C ALA A 318 -8.95 -11.75 -20.22
#